data_AF-M3CSE8-F1
#
_entry.id   AF-M3CSE8-F1
#
_cell.length_a   1.000
_cell.length_b   1.000
_cell.length_c   1.000
_cell.angle_alpha   90.00
_cell.angle_beta   90.00
_cell.angle_gamma   90.00
#
_symmetry.space_group_name_H-M   'P 1'
#
loop_
_entity.id
_entity.type
_entity.pdbx_description
1 polymer ?
#
loop_
_entity_poly.entity_id
_entity_poly.type
_entity_poly.pdbx_seq_one_letter_code
_entity_poly.pdbx_strand_id
1 'polypeptide(L)'
;MRKSFALHSEPHVADIGGTELLFQAEVFGDEFMDSYAQLRDSQKKAGVDLENLADGDPGELRRTMRAVRLFLARQMLPESAELFTTLDVVDEAGRTLESFRDLDEAEAFAEGHDGARIVDRFRLPTRVMVELLEWVVELYGGGAGSRPTTSSSASATASRRTGRPGPAASPSKASTRTRGR
;
A
#
# COMPACT_ATOMS: atom_id res chain seq x y z
N MET A 1 32.15 17.39 -11.58
CA MET A 1 31.56 16.09 -11.93
C MET A 1 30.05 16.20 -11.74
N ARG A 2 29.24 15.90 -12.77
CA ARG A 2 27.76 15.99 -12.70
C ARG A 2 27.18 14.60 -12.43
N LYS A 3 26.28 14.50 -11.46
CA LYS A 3 25.50 13.28 -11.16
C LYS A 3 24.03 13.55 -11.50
N SER A 4 23.39 12.60 -12.17
CA SER A 4 21.95 12.64 -12.49
C SER A 4 21.23 11.52 -11.76
N PHE A 5 19.96 11.76 -11.44
CA PHE A 5 19.05 10.82 -10.82
C PHE A 5 17.78 10.73 -11.68
N ALA A 6 17.15 9.56 -11.73
CA ALA A 6 15.88 9.36 -12.40
C ALA A 6 14.75 9.45 -11.36
N LEU A 7 13.63 10.04 -11.76
CA LEU A 7 12.41 10.13 -10.97
C LEU A 7 11.27 9.47 -11.73
N HIS A 8 10.37 8.82 -11.01
CA HIS A 8 9.09 8.40 -11.57
C HIS A 8 8.25 9.65 -11.89
N SER A 9 7.53 9.60 -13.01
CA SER A 9 6.69 10.72 -13.49
C SER A 9 5.27 10.31 -13.85
N GLU A 10 5.01 9.01 -13.91
CA GLU A 10 3.69 8.46 -14.15
C GLU A 10 3.03 8.11 -12.81
N PRO A 11 1.74 8.43 -12.61
CA PRO A 11 0.99 8.02 -11.43
C PRO A 11 0.95 6.50 -11.29
N HIS A 12 0.97 6.01 -10.05
CA HIS A 12 0.67 4.60 -9.79
C HIS A 12 -0.85 4.40 -9.79
N VAL A 13 -1.31 3.29 -10.37
CA VAL A 13 -2.74 3.05 -10.58
C VAL A 13 -3.17 1.81 -9.79
N ALA A 14 -4.18 1.97 -8.95
CA ALA A 14 -4.91 0.86 -8.35
C ALA A 14 -6.26 0.70 -9.06
N ASP A 15 -6.42 -0.39 -9.83
CA ASP A 15 -7.69 -0.77 -10.47
C ASP A 15 -8.53 -1.61 -9.51
N ILE A 16 -9.69 -1.07 -9.12
CA ILE A 16 -10.63 -1.72 -8.23
C ILE A 16 -11.95 -1.93 -8.96
N GLY A 17 -12.05 -3.05 -9.66
CA GLY A 17 -13.27 -3.44 -10.38
C GLY A 17 -13.65 -2.45 -11.49
N GLY A 18 -12.67 -1.88 -12.18
CA GLY A 18 -12.85 -0.89 -13.25
C GLY A 18 -12.89 0.57 -12.78
N THR A 19 -12.73 0.81 -11.47
CA THR A 19 -12.49 2.17 -10.95
C THR A 19 -11.01 2.35 -10.67
N GLU A 20 -10.38 3.32 -11.32
CA GLU A 20 -8.97 3.63 -11.13
C GLU A 20 -8.79 4.67 -10.02
N LEU A 21 -7.95 4.34 -9.04
CA LEU A 21 -7.40 5.30 -8.07
C LEU A 21 -5.96 5.61 -8.44
N LEU A 22 -5.68 6.90 -8.66
CA LEU A 22 -4.39 7.41 -9.07
C LEU A 22 -3.62 7.90 -7.85
N PHE A 23 -2.39 7.42 -7.71
CA PHE A 23 -1.45 7.77 -6.68
C PHE A 23 -0.29 8.60 -7.23
N GLN A 24 0.30 9.46 -6.39
CA GLN A 24 1.41 10.32 -6.78
C GLN A 24 2.58 9.50 -7.36
N ALA A 25 3.31 10.00 -8.34
CA ALA A 25 4.42 9.22 -8.92
C ALA A 25 5.56 8.98 -7.91
N GLU A 26 5.83 10.00 -7.08
CA GLU A 26 6.82 10.05 -6.02
C GLU A 26 6.22 10.81 -4.84
N VAL A 27 6.67 10.51 -3.63
CA VAL A 27 6.27 11.26 -2.42
C VAL A 27 7.50 11.72 -1.66
N PHE A 28 7.36 12.83 -0.93
CA PHE A 28 8.40 13.27 -0.01
C PHE A 28 8.41 12.36 1.21
N GLY A 29 9.58 11.78 1.50
CA GLY A 29 9.70 10.74 2.53
C GLY A 29 9.35 11.23 3.94
N ASP A 30 9.61 12.51 4.24
CA ASP A 30 9.20 13.16 5.49
C ASP A 30 7.66 13.27 5.59
N GLU A 31 6.99 13.79 4.56
CA GLU A 31 5.53 13.88 4.53
C GLU A 31 4.86 12.51 4.65
N PHE A 32 5.42 11.49 3.97
CA PHE A 32 4.95 10.12 4.10
C PHE A 32 5.09 9.60 5.53
N MET A 33 6.27 9.75 6.14
CA MET A 33 6.53 9.25 7.50
C MET A 33 5.67 9.97 8.55
N ASP A 34 5.46 11.28 8.41
CA ASP A 34 4.58 12.05 9.30
C ASP A 34 3.13 11.57 9.18
N SER A 35 2.64 11.34 7.96
CA SER A 35 1.28 10.82 7.74
C SER A 35 1.12 9.38 8.26
N TYR A 36 2.14 8.54 8.10
CA TYR A 36 2.14 7.17 8.59
C TYR A 36 2.21 7.10 10.12
N ALA A 37 2.98 7.98 10.76
CA ALA A 37 3.02 8.12 12.20
C ALA A 37 1.64 8.50 12.76
N GLN A 38 0.95 9.46 12.14
CA GLN A 38 -0.42 9.84 12.53
C GLN A 38 -1.41 8.67 12.43
N LEU A 39 -1.29 7.83 11.40
CA LEU A 39 -2.10 6.62 11.26
C LEU A 39 -1.81 5.62 12.40
N ARG A 40 -0.53 5.35 12.68
CA ARG A 40 -0.11 4.44 13.76
C ARG A 40 -0.56 4.91 15.14
N ASP A 41 -0.48 6.21 15.41
CA ASP A 41 -0.95 6.79 16.66
C ASP A 41 -2.47 6.65 16.81
N SER A 42 -3.21 6.83 15.72
CA SER A 42 -4.67 6.64 15.69
C SER A 42 -5.05 5.19 15.97
N GLN A 43 -4.38 4.21 15.34
CA GLN A 43 -4.59 2.78 15.60
C GLN A 43 -4.31 2.42 17.05
N LYS A 44 -3.15 2.87 17.58
CA LYS A 44 -2.74 2.59 18.95
C LYS A 44 -3.69 3.19 19.98
N LYS A 45 -4.21 4.39 19.73
CA LYS A 45 -5.20 5.05 20.59
C LYS A 45 -6.53 4.30 20.60
N ALA A 46 -6.98 3.82 19.44
CA ALA A 46 -8.22 3.07 19.28
C ALA A 46 -8.13 1.62 19.79
N GLY A 47 -6.92 1.10 20.01
CA GLY A 47 -6.71 -0.31 20.37
C GLY A 47 -7.11 -1.28 19.26
N VAL A 48 -7.20 -0.80 18.01
CA VAL A 48 -7.65 -1.58 16.85
C VAL A 48 -6.45 -2.24 16.18
N ASP A 49 -6.49 -3.56 16.08
CA ASP A 49 -5.59 -4.33 15.24
C ASP A 49 -6.24 -4.54 13.86
N LEU A 50 -5.63 -3.98 12.81
CA LEU A 50 -6.13 -4.14 11.44
C LEU A 50 -6.03 -5.58 10.93
N GLU A 51 -5.16 -6.40 11.52
CA GLU A 51 -5.04 -7.83 11.19
C GLU A 51 -6.10 -8.68 11.92
N ASN A 52 -6.66 -8.18 13.04
CA ASN A 52 -7.72 -8.83 13.79
C ASN A 52 -8.85 -7.84 14.18
N LEU A 53 -9.78 -7.65 13.25
CA LEU A 53 -10.91 -6.74 13.39
C LEU A 53 -12.09 -7.29 14.21
N ALA A 54 -12.04 -8.57 14.62
CA ALA A 54 -13.19 -9.24 15.25
C ALA A 54 -13.51 -8.72 16.66
N ASP A 55 -12.50 -8.17 17.34
CA ASP A 55 -12.58 -7.81 18.76
C ASP A 55 -12.77 -6.29 19.00
N GLY A 56 -12.84 -5.49 17.94
CA GLY A 56 -12.90 -4.03 18.02
C GLY A 56 -14.30 -3.45 18.24
N ASP A 57 -14.38 -2.30 18.92
CA ASP A 57 -15.61 -1.51 18.97
C ASP A 57 -15.98 -0.99 17.56
N PRO A 58 -17.25 -1.14 17.10
CA PRO A 58 -17.64 -0.71 15.75
C PRO A 58 -17.45 0.78 15.46
N GLY A 59 -17.57 1.64 16.47
CA GLY A 59 -17.35 3.08 16.34
C GLY A 59 -15.87 3.41 16.16
N GLU A 60 -15.02 2.83 17.01
CA GLU A 60 -13.56 2.94 16.91
C GLU A 60 -13.03 2.37 15.60
N LEU A 61 -13.61 1.26 15.13
CA LEU A 61 -13.26 0.68 13.83
C LEU A 61 -13.60 1.63 12.68
N ARG A 62 -14.76 2.29 12.71
CA ARG A 62 -15.13 3.28 11.69
C ARG A 62 -14.16 4.46 11.67
N ARG A 63 -13.81 5.01 12.83
CA ARG A 63 -12.84 6.11 12.94
C ARG A 63 -11.44 5.68 12.50
N THR A 64 -11.03 4.45 12.82
CA THR A 64 -9.76 3.87 12.36
C THR A 64 -9.73 3.70 10.84
N MET A 65 -10.80 3.16 10.25
CA MET A 65 -10.93 3.04 8.79
C MET A 65 -10.94 4.41 8.10
N ARG A 66 -11.52 5.42 8.74
CA ARG A 66 -11.44 6.81 8.26
C ARG A 66 -10.00 7.32 8.27
N ALA A 67 -9.23 7.06 9.32
CA ALA A 67 -7.82 7.43 9.39
C ALA A 67 -7.00 6.74 8.29
N VAL A 68 -7.25 5.44 8.02
CA VAL A 68 -6.63 4.72 6.89
C VAL A 68 -6.99 5.40 5.57
N ARG A 69 -8.25 5.76 5.36
CA ARG A 69 -8.68 6.46 4.13
C ARG A 69 -7.95 7.79 3.94
N LEU A 70 -7.86 8.58 5.00
CA LEU A 70 -7.19 9.89 4.96
C LEU A 70 -5.69 9.73 4.70
N PHE A 71 -5.05 8.74 5.30
CA PHE A 71 -3.65 8.42 5.01
C PHE A 71 -3.44 8.08 3.53
N LEU A 72 -4.23 7.15 2.99
CA LEU A 72 -4.15 6.73 1.59
C LEU A 72 -4.44 7.90 0.64
N ALA A 73 -5.45 8.72 0.93
CA ALA A 73 -5.82 9.86 0.11
C ALA A 73 -4.74 10.94 0.03
N ARG A 74 -3.89 11.10 1.05
CA ARG A 74 -2.72 12.00 0.97
C ARG A 74 -1.71 11.56 -0.07
N GLN A 75 -1.67 10.27 -0.38
CA GLN A 75 -0.79 9.70 -1.40
C GLN A 75 -1.46 9.64 -2.79
N MET A 76 -2.73 10.05 -2.89
CA MET A 76 -3.51 10.08 -4.13
C MET A 76 -3.37 11.41 -4.88
N LEU A 77 -3.70 11.39 -6.17
CA LEU A 77 -4.02 12.62 -6.90
C LEU A 77 -5.34 13.22 -6.40
N PRO A 78 -5.55 14.54 -6.55
CA PRO A 78 -6.71 15.24 -5.97
C PRO A 78 -8.07 14.61 -6.32
N GLU A 79 -8.26 14.18 -7.57
CA GLU A 79 -9.51 13.60 -8.06
C GLU A 79 -9.81 12.25 -7.40
N SER A 80 -8.80 11.40 -7.27
CA SER A 80 -8.94 10.11 -6.57
C SER A 80 -9.12 10.30 -5.07
N ALA A 81 -8.39 11.25 -4.46
CA ALA A 81 -8.54 11.59 -3.05
C ALA A 81 -9.96 12.08 -2.73
N GLU A 82 -10.54 12.92 -3.59
CA GLU A 82 -11.91 13.43 -3.42
C GLU A 82 -12.94 12.30 -3.48
N LEU A 83 -12.89 11.45 -4.52
CA LEU A 83 -13.77 10.29 -4.63
C LEU A 83 -13.65 9.37 -3.40
N PHE A 84 -12.42 9.14 -2.95
CA PHE A 84 -12.09 8.17 -1.92
C PHE A 84 -12.47 8.63 -0.50
N THR A 85 -12.50 9.94 -0.25
CA THR A 85 -12.75 10.53 1.08
C THR A 85 -14.14 11.14 1.23
N THR A 86 -14.92 11.27 0.17
CA THR A 86 -16.27 11.80 0.28
C THR A 86 -17.17 10.87 1.10
N LEU A 87 -17.90 11.46 2.04
CA LEU A 87 -18.93 10.83 2.85
C LEU A 87 -20.29 11.27 2.33
N ASP A 88 -21.23 10.35 2.21
CA ASP A 88 -22.63 10.64 1.93
C ASP A 88 -23.45 10.33 3.19
N VAL A 89 -24.28 11.27 3.62
CA VAL A 89 -25.35 11.01 4.59
C VAL A 89 -26.57 10.56 3.81
N VAL A 90 -27.07 9.37 4.13
CA VAL A 90 -28.19 8.76 3.42
C VAL A 90 -29.36 8.50 4.35
N ASP A 91 -30.59 8.60 3.84
CA ASP A 91 -31.81 8.24 4.56
C ASP A 91 -32.02 6.71 4.66
N GLU A 92 -33.10 6.29 5.32
CA GLU A 92 -33.48 4.88 5.44
C GLU A 92 -33.71 4.18 4.09
N ALA A 93 -34.15 4.94 3.08
CA ALA A 93 -34.33 4.45 1.72
C ALA A 93 -33.02 4.39 0.93
N GLY A 94 -31.90 4.84 1.52
CA GLY A 94 -30.58 4.87 0.89
C GLY A 94 -30.36 6.02 -0.08
N ARG A 95 -31.22 7.05 -0.06
CA ARG A 95 -31.04 8.26 -0.88
C ARG A 95 -30.08 9.21 -0.18
N THR A 96 -29.13 9.75 -0.93
CA THR A 96 -28.21 10.79 -0.43
C THR A 96 -28.97 12.05 -0.08
N LEU A 97 -28.84 12.47 1.17
CA LEU A 97 -29.35 13.74 1.69
C LEU A 97 -28.32 14.85 1.44
N GLU A 98 -27.07 14.62 1.83
CA GLU A 98 -25.96 15.55 1.63
C GLU A 98 -24.61 14.81 1.67
N SER A 99 -23.55 15.47 1.21
CA SER A 99 -22.21 14.92 1.10
C SER A 99 -21.17 15.82 1.77
N PHE A 100 -20.23 15.20 2.48
CA PHE A 100 -19.26 15.87 3.32
C PHE A 100 -17.84 15.35 3.07
N ARG A 101 -16.85 16.19 3.38
CA ARG A 101 -15.42 15.79 3.41
C ARG A 101 -14.94 15.53 4.83
N ASP A 102 -15.61 16.11 5.82
CA ASP A 102 -15.29 15.95 7.22
C ASP A 102 -16.28 15.00 7.91
N LEU A 103 -15.77 14.16 8.81
CA LEU A 103 -16.60 13.18 9.51
C LEU A 103 -17.46 13.83 10.59
N ASP A 104 -16.92 14.81 11.32
CA ASP A 104 -17.63 15.45 12.41
C ASP A 104 -18.77 16.33 11.86
N GLU A 105 -18.57 16.97 10.71
CA GLU A 105 -19.65 17.66 9.98
C GLU A 105 -20.75 16.69 9.52
N ALA A 106 -20.37 15.52 8.97
CA ALA A 106 -21.33 14.50 8.55
C ALA A 106 -22.11 13.91 9.74
N GLU A 107 -21.45 13.72 10.89
CA GLU A 107 -22.06 13.27 12.15
C GLU A 107 -23.06 14.31 12.66
N ALA A 108 -22.66 15.58 12.75
CA ALA A 108 -23.54 16.67 13.16
C ALA A 108 -24.78 16.81 12.26
N PHE A 109 -24.60 16.65 10.94
CA PHE A 109 -25.72 16.65 10.00
C PHE A 109 -26.64 15.44 10.20
N ALA A 110 -26.08 14.24 10.35
CA ALA A 110 -26.85 13.01 10.54
C ALA A 110 -27.67 13.01 11.85
N GLU A 111 -27.15 13.60 12.93
CA GLU A 111 -27.89 13.75 14.20
C GLU A 111 -29.19 14.55 14.06
N GLY A 112 -29.24 15.49 13.11
CA GLY A 112 -30.43 16.28 12.80
C GLY A 112 -31.48 15.56 11.94
N HIS A 113 -31.18 14.35 11.44
CA HIS A 113 -32.01 13.64 10.48
C HIS A 113 -32.33 12.22 10.98
N ASP A 114 -33.58 12.00 11.39
CA ASP A 114 -34.01 10.70 11.91
C ASP A 114 -33.81 9.57 10.88
N GLY A 115 -33.26 8.44 11.33
CA GLY A 115 -32.92 7.30 10.47
C GLY A 115 -31.74 7.53 9.50
N ALA A 116 -31.08 8.68 9.52
CA ALA A 116 -29.94 8.94 8.65
C ALA A 116 -28.70 8.16 9.08
N ARG A 117 -27.88 7.77 8.10
CA ARG A 117 -26.60 7.08 8.33
C ARG A 117 -25.52 7.59 7.40
N ILE A 118 -24.29 7.61 7.90
CA ILE A 118 -23.11 8.02 7.12
C ILE A 118 -22.55 6.80 6.38
N VAL A 119 -22.23 6.98 5.11
CA VAL A 119 -21.48 6.00 4.31
C VAL A 119 -20.36 6.68 3.54
N ASP A 120 -19.27 5.95 3.28
CA ASP A 120 -18.33 6.40 2.27
C ASP A 120 -19.02 6.36 0.89
N ARG A 121 -18.85 7.41 0.10
CA ARG A 121 -19.33 7.44 -1.29
C ARG A 121 -18.73 6.30 -2.10
N PHE A 122 -17.41 6.16 -2.01
CA PHE A 122 -16.68 5.05 -2.61
C PHE A 122 -16.50 3.93 -1.58
N ARG A 123 -17.46 3.00 -1.53
CA ARG A 123 -17.46 1.88 -0.57
C ARG A 123 -16.53 0.77 -1.02
N LEU A 124 -15.56 0.44 -0.15
CA LEU A 124 -14.65 -0.67 -0.38
C LEU A 124 -14.80 -1.71 0.75
N PRO A 125 -14.67 -3.01 0.42
CA PRO A 125 -14.49 -4.04 1.45
C PRO A 125 -13.23 -3.75 2.26
N THR A 126 -13.26 -4.04 3.57
CA THR A 126 -12.11 -3.81 4.45
C THR A 126 -10.84 -4.51 3.97
N ARG A 127 -10.95 -5.72 3.40
CA ARG A 127 -9.82 -6.43 2.79
C ARG A 127 -9.10 -5.58 1.73
N VAL A 128 -9.86 -4.92 0.85
CA VAL A 128 -9.28 -4.08 -0.22
C VAL A 128 -8.58 -2.85 0.38
N MET A 129 -9.13 -2.27 1.44
CA MET A 129 -8.52 -1.15 2.14
C MET A 129 -7.17 -1.50 2.77
N VAL A 130 -7.06 -2.70 3.36
CA VAL A 130 -5.81 -3.21 3.93
C VAL A 130 -4.80 -3.51 2.83
N GLU A 131 -5.23 -4.16 1.74
CA GLU A 131 -4.37 -4.42 0.57
C GLU A 131 -3.82 -3.13 -0.06
N LEU A 132 -4.64 -2.08 -0.16
CA LEU A 132 -4.19 -0.76 -0.62
C LEU A 132 -3.16 -0.13 0.32
N LEU A 133 -3.36 -0.26 1.64
CA LEU A 133 -2.42 0.24 2.64
C LEU A 133 -1.07 -0.46 2.53
N GLU A 134 -1.07 -1.80 2.44
CA GLU A 134 0.14 -2.61 2.26
C GLU A 134 0.89 -2.19 0.99
N TRP A 135 0.16 -2.08 -0.13
CA TRP A 135 0.74 -1.67 -1.40
C TRP A 135 1.36 -0.27 -1.36
N VAL A 136 0.69 0.71 -0.74
CA VAL A 136 1.22 2.08 -0.57
C VAL A 136 2.45 2.11 0.34
N VAL A 137 2.47 1.30 1.40
CA VAL A 137 3.63 1.19 2.29
C VAL A 137 4.80 0.51 1.58
N GLU A 138 4.56 -0.49 0.74
CA GLU A 138 5.61 -1.09 -0.08
C GLU A 138 6.18 -0.07 -1.08
N LEU A 139 5.30 0.68 -1.73
CA LEU A 139 5.62 1.64 -2.78
C LEU A 139 6.49 2.80 -2.27
N TYR A 140 6.12 3.40 -1.13
CA TYR A 140 6.78 4.62 -0.63
C TYR A 140 7.60 4.42 0.65
N GLY A 141 7.34 3.37 1.44
CA GLY A 141 7.97 3.14 2.75
C GLY A 141 9.39 2.55 2.69
N GLY A 142 10.00 2.48 1.50
CA GLY A 142 11.36 1.97 1.34
C GLY A 142 11.47 0.46 1.11
N GLY A 143 10.38 -0.21 0.71
CA GLY A 143 10.35 -1.63 0.31
C GLY A 143 11.01 -1.94 -1.04
N ALA A 144 11.50 -0.92 -1.76
CA ALA A 144 12.15 -1.06 -3.06
C ALA A 144 13.58 -1.63 -2.99
N GLY A 145 13.71 -2.83 -2.44
CA GLY A 145 14.70 -3.81 -2.90
C GLY A 145 14.31 -4.46 -4.24
N SER A 146 13.10 -4.18 -4.73
CA SER A 146 12.56 -4.73 -5.97
C SER A 146 12.30 -3.63 -7.00
N ARG A 147 13.17 -3.63 -8.01
CA ARG A 147 13.03 -3.05 -9.34
C ARG A 147 11.69 -3.45 -10.03
N PRO A 148 11.31 -2.78 -11.13
CA PRO A 148 9.94 -2.36 -11.49
C PRO A 148 8.87 -3.45 -11.59
N THR A 149 7.64 -3.06 -11.25
CA THR A 149 6.39 -3.70 -11.67
C THR A 149 6.18 -3.54 -13.18
N THR A 150 6.77 -4.41 -13.98
CA THR A 150 6.20 -4.73 -15.30
C THR A 150 5.78 -6.19 -15.29
N SER A 151 4.46 -6.38 -15.37
CA SER A 151 3.72 -7.60 -15.71
C SER A 151 4.53 -8.78 -16.27
N SER A 152 4.30 -9.96 -15.67
CA SER A 152 4.71 -11.29 -16.14
C SER A 152 4.28 -11.57 -17.59
N SER A 153 5.23 -11.63 -18.54
CA SER A 153 5.20 -12.53 -19.73
C SER A 153 6.40 -12.41 -20.69
N ALA A 154 7.37 -11.51 -20.49
CA ALA A 154 8.56 -11.48 -21.34
C ALA A 154 9.69 -12.32 -20.72
N SER A 155 9.85 -13.57 -21.17
CA SER A 155 10.99 -14.41 -20.84
C SER A 155 12.30 -13.74 -21.26
N ALA A 156 13.03 -13.16 -20.30
CA ALA A 156 14.45 -12.89 -20.49
C ALA A 156 15.16 -14.24 -20.57
N THR A 157 15.56 -14.64 -21.78
CA THR A 157 16.42 -15.81 -21.97
C THR A 157 17.68 -15.59 -21.13
N ALA A 158 17.98 -16.52 -20.23
CA ALA A 158 19.18 -16.48 -19.42
C ALA A 158 20.40 -16.27 -20.32
N SER A 159 21.21 -15.25 -20.00
CA SER A 159 22.45 -14.99 -20.73
C SER A 159 23.32 -16.25 -20.72
N ARG A 160 23.82 -16.65 -21.90
CA ARG A 160 24.71 -17.80 -22.02
C ARG A 160 25.93 -17.57 -21.14
N ARG A 161 26.20 -18.51 -20.25
CA ARG A 161 27.40 -18.53 -19.39
C ARG A 161 28.64 -18.64 -20.28
N THR A 162 29.24 -17.51 -20.64
CA THR A 162 30.54 -17.45 -21.30
C THR A 162 31.63 -17.79 -20.30
N GLY A 163 32.00 -19.06 -20.27
CA GLY A 163 33.13 -19.58 -19.50
C GLY A 163 33.29 -21.07 -19.76
N ARG A 164 34.41 -21.46 -20.37
CA ARG A 164 34.76 -22.86 -20.63
C ARG A 164 35.22 -23.48 -19.29
N PRO A 165 34.62 -24.58 -18.80
CA PRO A 165 35.17 -25.31 -17.66
C PRO A 165 36.58 -25.79 -18.02
N GLY A 166 37.60 -25.32 -17.29
CA GLY A 166 38.96 -25.83 -17.41
C GLY A 166 39.02 -27.28 -16.89
N PRO A 167 39.82 -28.15 -17.50
CA PRO A 167 39.98 -29.52 -17.04
C PRO A 167 40.63 -29.50 -15.64
N ALA A 168 40.02 -30.21 -14.70
CA ALA A 168 40.58 -30.42 -13.36
C ALA A 168 41.94 -31.13 -13.48
N ALA A 169 42.94 -30.64 -12.74
CA ALA A 169 44.24 -31.27 -12.64
C ALA A 169 44.10 -32.67 -12.03
N SER A 170 44.58 -33.70 -12.76
CA SER A 170 44.65 -35.07 -12.28
C SER A 170 45.57 -35.19 -11.05
N PRO A 171 45.23 -36.01 -10.04
CA PRO A 171 46.15 -36.34 -8.96
C PRO A 171 47.24 -37.28 -9.48
N SER A 172 48.45 -36.77 -9.62
CA SER A 172 49.62 -37.57 -9.96
C SER A 172 50.08 -38.41 -8.77
N LYS A 173 50.03 -39.73 -8.99
CA LYS A 173 50.74 -40.80 -8.25
C LYS A 173 52.11 -40.35 -7.73
N ALA A 174 52.34 -40.48 -6.43
CA ALA A 174 53.69 -40.59 -5.87
C ALA A 174 53.92 -42.01 -5.35
N SER A 175 55.03 -42.56 -5.80
CA SER A 175 55.49 -43.94 -5.67
C SER A 175 56.13 -44.23 -4.31
N THR A 176 55.96 -45.48 -3.89
CA THR A 176 56.60 -46.26 -2.81
C THR A 176 58.12 -46.09 -2.66
N ARG A 177 58.65 -46.20 -1.41
CA ARG A 177 59.76 -47.12 -1.00
C ARG A 177 60.05 -47.12 0.53
N THR A 178 59.73 -48.27 1.16
CA THR A 178 60.47 -49.16 2.11
C THR A 178 61.56 -48.67 3.08
N ARG A 179 61.42 -49.04 4.38
CA ARG A 179 62.35 -49.81 5.29
C ARG A 179 61.72 -49.88 6.71
N GLY A 180 61.59 -50.97 7.48
CA GLY A 180 62.51 -52.09 7.81
C GLY A 180 63.59 -51.56 8.75
N ARG A 181 63.64 -51.80 10.07
CA ARG A 181 63.45 -53.01 10.88
C ARG A 181 63.22 -52.61 12.34
#